data_AF-A0A964PRE8-F1
#
_entry.id   AF-A0A964PRE8-F1
#
_cell.length_a   1.000
_cell.length_b   1.000
_cell.length_c   1.000
_cell.angle_alpha   90.00
_cell.angle_beta   90.00
_cell.angle_gamma   90.00
#
_symmetry.space_group_name_H-M   'P 1'
#
loop_
_entity.id
_entity.type
_entity.pdbx_description
1 polymer ?
#
loop_
_entity_poly.entity_id
_entity_poly.type
_entity_poly.pdbx_seq_one_letter_code
_entity_poly.pdbx_strand_id
1 'polypeptide(L)'
;MRRSALVAAVGALLVLAGCGDREPVLVGRPDGPYRLTLSIEPPAPLPAVPATLTYRLTDTASSQPIRDLQVLHERRIHTFIVARDFSSFAHIHHEDFAPILPTELAAGTLHFPYAFPSAGDYRIVSEFTRRDRSWIKQFDLTVGTAAPVRAKSELRLEAKDGPYLGILAMSPAQPVAGYDAELVLKVTRDATAVRDLALLLGAEVHVALWREDGGQFGHTHSFTPEMAMMMRHGQHSAAMMLQMMSAPAKLRYPGPQVPVRYRFSTPGTYHVFMQCAPGGGPRVFHFAFEVLADVPGVDTTLHSIVPFE
;
A
#
# COMPACT_ATOMS: atom_id res chain seq x y z
N MET A 1 -77.85 -16.91 37.96
CA MET A 1 -77.44 -17.01 36.53
C MET A 1 -76.76 -15.72 36.10
N ARG A 2 -75.43 -15.73 35.98
CA ARG A 2 -74.66 -14.98 34.96
C ARG A 2 -73.23 -15.52 35.01
N ARG A 3 -72.76 -15.99 33.86
CA ARG A 3 -71.52 -16.74 33.63
C ARG A 3 -70.33 -15.76 33.45
N SER A 4 -69.20 -16.15 34.03
CA SER A 4 -67.82 -16.14 33.52
C SER A 4 -67.33 -15.04 32.58
N ALA A 5 -66.18 -14.45 32.91
CA ALA A 5 -64.96 -14.56 32.10
C ALA A 5 -63.72 -14.15 32.92
N LEU A 6 -62.91 -15.14 33.30
CA LEU A 6 -61.58 -14.96 33.86
C LEU A 6 -60.61 -14.85 32.67
N VAL A 7 -59.98 -13.70 32.46
CA VAL A 7 -58.97 -13.53 31.42
C VAL A 7 -57.62 -13.95 31.99
N ALA A 8 -57.10 -15.08 31.52
CA ALA A 8 -55.74 -15.53 31.80
C ALA A 8 -54.76 -14.75 30.92
N ALA A 9 -53.92 -13.91 31.52
CA ALA A 9 -52.81 -13.27 30.85
C ALA A 9 -51.62 -14.25 30.80
N VAL A 10 -51.38 -14.83 29.62
CA VAL A 10 -50.17 -15.60 29.34
C VAL A 10 -49.06 -14.59 29.04
N GLY A 11 -48.13 -14.43 29.99
CA GLY A 11 -46.90 -13.67 29.77
C GLY A 11 -45.98 -14.44 28.83
N ALA A 12 -45.90 -14.01 27.57
CA ALA A 12 -44.87 -14.46 26.65
C ALA A 12 -43.54 -13.82 27.06
N LEU A 13 -42.66 -14.62 27.66
CA LEU A 13 -41.28 -14.25 27.91
C LEU A 13 -40.55 -14.27 26.54
N LEU A 14 -40.41 -13.10 25.90
CA LEU A 14 -39.53 -12.94 24.75
C LEU A 14 -38.08 -13.11 25.23
N VAL A 15 -37.50 -14.28 24.96
CA VAL A 15 -36.05 -14.45 25.00
C VAL A 15 -35.50 -13.73 23.78
N LEU A 16 -35.02 -12.50 23.96
CA LEU A 16 -34.14 -11.84 23.00
C LEU A 16 -32.82 -12.61 22.99
N ALA A 17 -32.74 -13.63 22.14
CA ALA A 17 -31.47 -14.18 21.74
C ALA A 17 -30.68 -13.05 21.07
N GLY A 18 -29.70 -12.51 21.79
CA GLY A 18 -28.72 -11.60 21.21
C GLY A 18 -27.96 -12.34 20.12
N CYS A 19 -28.43 -12.20 18.88
CA CYS A 19 -27.55 -12.29 17.72
C CYS A 19 -26.53 -11.17 17.91
N GLY A 20 -25.42 -11.47 18.57
CA GLY A 20 -24.24 -10.64 18.51
C GLY A 20 -23.83 -10.62 17.04
N ASP A 21 -24.22 -9.56 16.33
CA ASP A 21 -23.74 -9.29 14.99
C ASP A 21 -22.21 -9.22 15.10
N ARG A 22 -21.55 -10.34 14.78
CA ARG A 22 -20.10 -10.36 14.68
C ARG A 22 -19.78 -9.35 13.58
N GLU A 23 -19.13 -8.27 14.00
CA GLU A 23 -18.64 -7.21 13.12
C GLU A 23 -18.01 -7.81 11.86
N PRO A 24 -18.21 -7.19 10.67
CA PRO A 24 -17.68 -7.72 9.43
C PRO A 24 -16.15 -7.70 9.47
N VAL A 25 -15.56 -8.87 9.77
CA VAL A 25 -14.13 -9.09 9.66
C VAL A 25 -13.79 -9.35 8.20
N LEU A 26 -13.06 -8.42 7.58
CA LEU A 26 -12.58 -8.58 6.22
C LEU A 26 -11.44 -9.59 6.18
N VAL A 27 -11.40 -10.44 5.16
CA VAL A 27 -10.35 -11.45 4.96
C VAL A 27 -9.48 -11.04 3.77
N GLY A 28 -8.19 -10.92 4.00
CA GLY A 28 -7.24 -10.43 3.00
C GLY A 28 -6.98 -11.45 1.91
N ARG A 29 -7.05 -11.00 0.65
CA ARG A 29 -6.76 -11.80 -0.56
C ARG A 29 -5.35 -11.50 -1.10
N PRO A 30 -4.73 -12.40 -1.88
CA PRO A 30 -5.16 -13.76 -2.18
C PRO A 30 -5.02 -14.67 -0.97
N ASP A 31 -5.55 -15.89 -1.04
CA ASP A 31 -5.25 -16.93 -0.06
C ASP A 31 -3.76 -17.32 -0.08
N GLY A 32 -3.32 -18.05 0.93
CA GLY A 32 -1.93 -18.48 1.03
C GLY A 32 -1.58 -19.04 2.41
N PRO A 33 -0.27 -19.16 2.72
CA PRO A 33 0.18 -19.75 3.99
C PRO A 33 -0.11 -18.86 5.20
N TYR A 34 -0.45 -17.60 4.96
CA TYR A 34 -0.81 -16.65 6.01
C TYR A 34 -2.19 -16.07 5.75
N ARG A 35 -2.99 -15.97 6.81
CA ARG A 35 -4.29 -15.34 6.82
C ARG A 35 -4.18 -14.02 7.58
N LEU A 36 -4.47 -12.92 6.88
CA LEU A 36 -4.58 -11.59 7.48
C LEU A 36 -6.05 -11.19 7.46
N THR A 37 -6.60 -10.85 8.61
CA THR A 37 -7.93 -10.24 8.71
C THR A 37 -7.83 -8.80 9.15
N LEU A 38 -8.81 -8.00 8.74
CA LEU A 38 -8.98 -6.61 9.13
C LEU A 38 -10.36 -6.43 9.77
N SER A 39 -10.39 -5.95 11.01
CA SER A 39 -11.59 -5.38 11.64
C SER A 39 -11.46 -3.87 11.75
N ILE A 40 -12.59 -3.17 11.76
CA ILE A 40 -12.66 -1.71 11.75
C ILE A 40 -13.65 -1.28 12.82
N GLU A 41 -13.23 -0.38 13.71
CA GLU A 41 -14.04 0.15 14.79
C GLU A 41 -14.11 1.70 14.71
N PRO A 42 -15.30 2.32 14.61
CA PRO A 42 -16.62 1.69 14.53
C PRO A 42 -16.83 0.91 13.22
N PRO A 43 -17.70 -0.12 13.21
CA PRO A 43 -18.10 -0.78 11.97
C PRO A 43 -18.81 0.24 11.05
N ALA A 44 -18.58 0.13 9.74
CA ALA A 44 -19.01 1.12 8.74
C ALA A 44 -18.41 2.53 8.97
N PRO A 45 -17.10 2.71 8.74
CA PRO A 45 -16.42 3.99 8.96
C PRO A 45 -17.04 5.11 8.13
N LEU A 46 -17.08 6.31 8.71
CA LEU A 46 -17.54 7.54 8.08
C LEU A 46 -16.35 8.41 7.63
N PRO A 47 -16.52 9.25 6.60
CA PRO A 47 -15.45 10.15 6.15
C PRO A 47 -15.06 11.16 7.23
N ALA A 48 -13.77 11.47 7.29
CA ALA A 48 -13.13 12.36 8.25
C ALA A 48 -13.33 12.00 9.74
N VAL A 49 -13.88 10.82 10.04
CA VAL A 49 -14.01 10.29 11.39
C VAL A 49 -12.92 9.24 11.61
N PRO A 50 -12.10 9.35 12.67
CA PRO A 50 -11.12 8.32 12.99
C PRO A 50 -11.78 6.96 13.22
N ALA A 51 -11.22 5.93 12.59
CA ALA A 51 -11.54 4.54 12.85
C ALA A 51 -10.25 3.77 13.21
N THR A 52 -10.37 2.77 14.07
CA THR A 52 -9.27 1.87 14.40
C THR A 52 -9.28 0.71 13.42
N LEU A 53 -8.21 0.56 12.64
CA LEU A 53 -7.99 -0.58 11.77
C LEU A 53 -7.17 -1.60 12.56
N THR A 54 -7.71 -2.80 12.77
CA THR A 54 -7.03 -3.87 13.51
C THR A 54 -6.77 -5.07 12.61
N TYR A 55 -5.51 -5.38 12.42
CA TYR A 55 -5.06 -6.59 11.80
C TYR A 55 -4.95 -7.75 12.78
N ARG A 56 -5.26 -8.95 12.29
CA ARG A 56 -4.87 -10.21 12.92
C ARG A 56 -4.24 -11.13 11.89
N LEU A 57 -2.99 -11.51 12.13
CA LEU A 57 -2.18 -12.34 11.25
C LEU A 57 -1.95 -13.73 11.88
N THR A 58 -2.36 -14.75 11.14
CA THR A 58 -2.20 -16.16 11.56
C THR A 58 -1.61 -17.01 10.45
N ASP A 59 -0.91 -18.07 10.82
CA ASP A 59 -0.57 -19.16 9.92
C ASP A 59 -1.84 -19.91 9.51
N THR A 60 -2.06 -20.11 8.22
CA THR A 60 -3.31 -20.70 7.70
C THR A 60 -3.46 -22.16 8.10
N ALA A 61 -2.37 -22.93 8.17
CA ALA A 61 -2.43 -24.36 8.45
C ALA A 61 -2.67 -24.63 9.95
N SER A 62 -2.00 -23.89 10.82
CA SER A 62 -2.05 -24.10 12.28
C SER A 62 -3.03 -23.18 13.00
N SER A 63 -3.55 -22.15 12.33
CA SER A 63 -4.34 -21.06 12.92
C SER A 63 -3.64 -20.30 14.06
N GLN A 64 -2.33 -20.51 14.24
CA GLN A 64 -1.55 -19.87 15.29
C GLN A 64 -1.18 -18.44 14.90
N PRO A 65 -1.11 -17.50 15.87
CA PRO A 65 -0.62 -16.15 15.63
C PRO A 65 0.80 -16.13 15.04
N ILE A 66 1.02 -15.26 14.06
CA ILE A 66 2.36 -14.94 13.56
C ILE A 66 2.98 -13.87 14.45
N ARG A 67 4.18 -14.12 14.96
CA ARG A 67 4.84 -13.26 15.98
C ARG A 67 6.24 -12.79 15.59
N ASP A 68 6.73 -13.25 14.45
CA ASP A 68 8.11 -13.20 13.98
C ASP A 68 8.22 -12.50 12.61
N LEU A 69 7.44 -11.42 12.41
CA LEU A 69 7.56 -10.58 11.22
C LEU A 69 8.95 -9.96 11.15
N GLN A 70 9.57 -9.98 9.98
CA GLN A 70 10.85 -9.29 9.76
C GLN A 70 10.59 -7.79 9.59
N VAL A 71 11.53 -6.97 10.08
CA VAL A 71 11.55 -5.53 9.81
C VAL A 71 12.14 -5.34 8.41
N LEU A 72 11.40 -4.68 7.54
CA LEU A 72 11.84 -4.28 6.21
C LEU A 72 11.53 -2.79 6.08
N HIS A 73 12.45 -1.98 5.54
CA HIS A 73 12.24 -0.52 5.48
C HIS A 73 11.80 0.08 6.82
N GLU A 74 12.48 -0.31 7.91
CA GLU A 74 12.26 0.17 9.28
C GLU A 74 10.88 -0.15 9.90
N ARG A 75 10.02 -0.93 9.24
CA ARG A 75 8.68 -1.28 9.71
C ARG A 75 8.37 -2.77 9.54
N ARG A 76 7.49 -3.32 10.37
CA ARG A 76 7.07 -4.75 10.25
C ARG A 76 5.93 -4.98 9.27
N ILE A 77 5.11 -3.95 9.04
CA ILE A 77 3.99 -3.99 8.10
C ILE A 77 3.85 -2.64 7.41
N HIS A 78 3.71 -2.66 6.08
CA HIS A 78 3.42 -1.48 5.27
C HIS A 78 1.97 -1.57 4.84
N THR A 79 1.18 -0.56 5.18
CA THR A 79 -0.23 -0.49 4.78
C THR A 79 -0.45 0.67 3.84
N PHE A 80 -0.94 0.33 2.67
CA PHE A 80 -1.32 1.28 1.64
C PHE A 80 -2.84 1.36 1.57
N ILE A 81 -3.38 2.57 1.70
CA ILE A 81 -4.82 2.83 1.60
C ILE A 81 -5.03 3.77 0.43
N VAL A 82 -5.84 3.38 -0.54
CA VAL A 82 -6.11 4.19 -1.73
C VAL A 82 -7.60 4.21 -2.02
N ALA A 83 -8.16 5.40 -2.28
CA ALA A 83 -9.51 5.48 -2.81
C ALA A 83 -9.55 4.82 -4.21
N ARG A 84 -10.65 4.16 -4.57
CA ARG A 84 -10.79 3.45 -5.86
C ARG A 84 -10.83 4.39 -7.06
N ASP A 85 -11.01 5.69 -6.84
CA ASP A 85 -10.86 6.77 -7.83
C ASP A 85 -9.47 7.42 -7.80
N PHE A 86 -8.58 6.95 -6.93
CA PHE A 86 -7.23 7.47 -6.68
C PHE A 86 -7.16 8.94 -6.24
N SER A 87 -8.25 9.47 -5.67
CA SER A 87 -8.30 10.82 -5.08
C SER A 87 -7.54 10.94 -3.76
N SER A 88 -7.27 9.82 -3.08
CA SER A 88 -6.52 9.78 -1.83
C SER A 88 -5.61 8.56 -1.74
N PHE A 89 -4.49 8.74 -1.04
CA PHE A 89 -3.48 7.73 -0.78
C PHE A 89 -2.91 7.93 0.62
N ALA A 90 -2.68 6.84 1.33
CA ALA A 90 -1.91 6.80 2.56
C ALA A 90 -0.95 5.62 2.54
N HIS A 91 0.23 5.83 3.11
CA HIS A 91 1.23 4.81 3.39
C HIS A 91 1.55 4.90 4.88
N ILE A 92 1.05 3.93 5.65
CA ILE A 92 1.04 3.96 7.11
C ILE A 92 1.46 2.63 7.70
N HIS A 93 1.94 2.69 8.93
CA HIS A 93 2.49 1.56 9.68
C HIS A 93 1.95 1.62 11.11
N HIS A 94 1.89 0.48 11.79
CA HIS A 94 1.52 0.48 13.20
C HIS A 94 2.48 1.35 14.03
N GLU A 95 3.78 1.22 13.77
CA GLU A 95 4.83 1.91 14.51
C GLU A 95 4.84 3.43 14.35
N ASP A 96 4.06 3.98 13.43
CA ASP A 96 3.89 5.44 13.29
C ASP A 96 3.00 6.02 14.40
N PHE A 97 2.21 5.18 15.09
CA PHE A 97 1.23 5.59 16.10
C PHE A 97 1.54 5.05 17.50
N ALA A 98 2.08 3.83 17.60
CA ALA A 98 2.41 3.19 18.87
C ALA A 98 3.55 2.17 18.71
N PRO A 99 4.36 1.93 19.77
CA PRO A 99 5.29 0.80 19.76
C PRO A 99 4.50 -0.52 19.84
N ILE A 100 4.97 -1.54 19.10
CA ILE A 100 4.34 -2.86 19.14
C ILE A 100 4.56 -3.50 20.52
N LEU A 101 3.47 -3.82 21.22
CA LEU A 101 3.52 -4.41 22.55
C LEU A 101 3.77 -5.93 22.49
N PRO A 102 4.38 -6.53 23.54
CA PRO A 102 4.54 -7.97 23.64
C PRO A 102 3.21 -8.75 23.56
N THR A 103 2.13 -8.17 24.09
CA THR A 103 0.77 -8.73 24.03
C THR A 103 0.22 -8.77 22.60
N GLU A 104 0.49 -7.73 21.81
CA GLU A 104 0.10 -7.66 20.41
C GLU A 104 0.89 -8.65 19.55
N LEU A 105 2.20 -8.74 19.75
CA LEU A 105 3.03 -9.78 19.12
C LEU A 105 2.53 -11.18 19.49
N ALA A 106 2.20 -11.41 20.77
CA ALA A 106 1.68 -12.70 21.22
C ALA A 106 0.31 -13.04 20.56
N ALA A 107 -0.54 -12.04 20.36
CA ALA A 107 -1.84 -12.18 19.71
C ALA A 107 -1.76 -12.20 18.17
N GLY A 108 -0.63 -11.81 17.59
CA GLY A 108 -0.47 -11.62 16.14
C GLY A 108 -1.32 -10.46 15.63
N THR A 109 -1.50 -9.42 16.44
CA THR A 109 -2.35 -8.28 16.14
C THR A 109 -1.53 -7.01 15.96
N LEU A 110 -1.96 -6.14 15.05
CA LEU A 110 -1.40 -4.80 14.87
C LEU A 110 -2.57 -3.86 14.62
N HIS A 111 -2.56 -2.67 15.19
CA HIS A 111 -3.65 -1.71 14.99
C HIS A 111 -3.16 -0.29 14.76
N PHE A 112 -3.90 0.50 13.99
CA PHE A 112 -3.59 1.92 13.81
C PHE A 112 -4.85 2.73 13.53
N PRO A 113 -4.92 3.99 14.02
CA PRO A 113 -6.00 4.90 13.70
C PRO A 113 -5.86 5.41 12.27
N TYR A 114 -6.98 5.51 11.55
CA TYR A 114 -7.03 6.17 10.25
C TYR A 114 -8.37 6.90 10.08
N ALA A 115 -8.31 8.15 9.60
CA ALA A 115 -9.48 8.90 9.20
C ALA A 115 -9.52 8.95 7.68
N PHE A 116 -10.46 8.22 7.06
CA PHE A 116 -10.63 8.22 5.61
C PHE A 116 -11.05 9.61 5.14
N PRO A 117 -10.35 10.23 4.17
CA PRO A 117 -10.57 11.64 3.85
C PRO A 117 -11.92 11.94 3.19
N SER A 118 -12.51 10.96 2.50
CA SER A 118 -13.77 11.10 1.76
C SER A 118 -14.59 9.81 1.78
N ALA A 119 -15.89 9.93 1.48
CA ALA A 119 -16.75 8.76 1.27
C ALA A 119 -16.40 8.11 -0.08
N GLY A 120 -16.55 6.80 -0.17
CA GLY A 120 -16.22 6.04 -1.39
C GLY A 120 -15.72 4.64 -1.10
N ASP A 121 -15.39 3.94 -2.19
CA ASP A 121 -14.73 2.65 -2.10
C ASP A 121 -13.22 2.83 -1.97
N TYR A 122 -12.60 2.04 -1.09
CA TYR A 122 -11.18 2.02 -0.83
C TYR A 122 -10.61 0.63 -1.07
N ARG A 123 -9.38 0.60 -1.58
CA ARG A 123 -8.52 -0.57 -1.53
C ARG A 123 -7.47 -0.38 -0.44
N ILE A 124 -7.37 -1.36 0.43
CA ILE A 124 -6.30 -1.44 1.43
C ILE A 124 -5.40 -2.60 1.02
N VAL A 125 -4.09 -2.35 0.93
CA VAL A 125 -3.07 -3.36 0.64
C VAL A 125 -2.07 -3.36 1.78
N SER A 126 -1.82 -4.52 2.37
CA SER A 126 -0.82 -4.69 3.43
C SER A 126 0.28 -5.60 2.95
N GLU A 127 1.53 -5.16 3.11
CA GLU A 127 2.72 -5.95 2.87
C GLU A 127 3.44 -6.26 4.19
N PHE A 128 3.82 -7.52 4.39
CA PHE A 128 4.65 -7.94 5.51
C PHE A 128 5.68 -8.99 5.07
N THR A 129 6.82 -9.05 5.76
CA THR A 129 7.90 -9.98 5.45
C THR A 129 7.99 -11.07 6.51
N ARG A 130 8.08 -12.32 6.08
CA ARG A 130 8.32 -13.46 6.97
C ARG A 130 9.02 -14.61 6.24
N ARG A 131 10.03 -15.19 6.89
CA ARG A 131 10.87 -16.27 6.34
C ARG A 131 11.46 -15.87 4.98
N ASP A 132 12.06 -14.69 4.95
CA ASP A 132 12.76 -14.14 3.80
C ASP A 132 11.89 -14.09 2.53
N ARG A 133 10.62 -13.75 2.72
CA ARG A 133 9.66 -13.47 1.64
C ARG A 133 8.64 -12.44 2.08
N SER A 134 8.37 -11.46 1.21
CA SER A 134 7.25 -10.53 1.35
C SER A 134 5.94 -11.15 0.88
N TRP A 135 4.86 -10.79 1.58
CA TRP A 135 3.51 -11.24 1.33
C TRP A 135 2.59 -10.04 1.31
N ILE A 136 1.68 -10.03 0.34
CA ILE A 136 0.71 -8.96 0.15
C ILE A 136 -0.70 -9.50 0.41
N LYS A 137 -1.51 -8.70 1.10
CA LYS A 137 -2.93 -8.96 1.35
C LYS A 137 -3.74 -7.72 1.05
N GLN A 138 -4.84 -7.90 0.33
CA GLN A 138 -5.71 -6.80 -0.07
C GLN A 138 -7.14 -6.96 0.45
N PHE A 139 -7.73 -5.84 0.80
CA PHE A 139 -9.09 -5.68 1.31
C PHE A 139 -9.81 -4.60 0.50
N ASP A 140 -11.12 -4.75 0.38
CA ASP A 140 -12.01 -3.73 -0.16
C ASP A 140 -12.94 -3.27 0.94
N LEU A 141 -13.13 -1.96 1.03
CA LEU A 141 -13.91 -1.32 2.08
C LEU A 141 -14.69 -0.16 1.48
N THR A 142 -15.98 -0.06 1.80
CA THR A 142 -16.77 1.13 1.51
C THR A 142 -16.83 2.01 2.77
N VAL A 143 -16.55 3.30 2.60
CA VAL A 143 -16.59 4.33 3.65
C VAL A 143 -17.74 5.27 3.36
N GLY A 144 -18.64 5.45 4.34
CA GLY A 144 -19.88 6.21 4.14
C GLY A 144 -20.73 5.66 2.98
N THR A 145 -21.32 6.56 2.19
CA THR A 145 -22.06 6.20 0.97
C THR A 145 -21.14 6.27 -0.25
N ALA A 146 -21.00 5.15 -0.97
CA ALA A 146 -20.18 5.09 -2.18
C ALA A 146 -20.65 6.13 -3.22
N ALA A 147 -19.70 6.91 -3.76
CA ALA A 147 -19.98 7.82 -4.86
C ALA A 147 -20.22 7.04 -6.18
N PRO A 148 -21.11 7.52 -7.07
CA PRO A 148 -21.37 6.85 -8.34
C PRO A 148 -20.17 6.95 -9.32
N VAL A 149 -20.14 5.98 -10.24
CA VAL A 149 -19.21 5.71 -11.37
C VAL A 149 -17.98 6.60 -11.52
N ARG A 150 -16.83 5.93 -11.50
CA ARG A 150 -15.50 6.48 -11.76
C ARG A 150 -15.37 7.03 -13.19
N ALA A 151 -15.02 8.30 -13.31
CA ALA A 151 -14.52 8.86 -14.56
C ALA A 151 -13.16 8.24 -14.91
N LYS A 152 -12.84 8.11 -16.21
CA LYS A 152 -11.52 7.67 -16.65
C LYS A 152 -10.46 8.63 -16.09
N SER A 153 -9.38 8.09 -15.55
CA SER A 153 -8.33 8.93 -14.96
C SER A 153 -7.60 9.73 -16.04
N GLU A 154 -7.31 10.99 -15.71
CA GLU A 154 -6.42 11.81 -16.52
C GLU A 154 -4.97 11.36 -16.35
N LEU A 155 -4.29 11.11 -17.47
CA LEU A 155 -2.86 10.82 -17.48
C LEU A 155 -2.08 12.07 -17.10
N ARG A 156 -1.07 11.90 -16.25
CA ARG A 156 -0.19 12.97 -15.78
C ARG A 156 1.18 12.45 -15.41
N LEU A 157 2.20 13.16 -15.87
CA LEU A 157 3.60 12.92 -15.52
C LEU A 157 4.17 14.03 -14.64
N GLU A 158 3.32 14.95 -14.19
CA GLU A 158 3.66 16.02 -13.26
C GLU A 158 2.68 16.01 -12.09
N ALA A 159 3.19 16.24 -10.88
CA ALA A 159 2.39 16.31 -9.67
C ALA A 159 2.97 17.36 -8.72
N LYS A 160 2.09 18.07 -7.99
CA LYS A 160 2.47 19.08 -7.00
C LYS A 160 2.09 18.63 -5.59
N ASP A 161 2.95 18.96 -4.64
CA ASP A 161 2.69 18.82 -3.21
C ASP A 161 3.30 20.04 -2.48
N GLY A 162 2.46 21.02 -2.17
CA GLY A 162 2.88 22.33 -1.67
C GLY A 162 3.85 23.04 -2.64
N PRO A 163 5.04 23.50 -2.20
CA PRO A 163 6.02 24.18 -3.06
C PRO A 163 6.81 23.22 -3.96
N TYR A 164 6.55 21.91 -3.85
CA TYR A 164 7.30 20.89 -4.59
C TYR A 164 6.57 20.50 -5.87
N LEU A 165 7.36 20.37 -6.95
CA LEU A 165 6.93 19.79 -8.21
C LEU A 165 7.73 18.51 -8.45
N GLY A 166 7.02 17.40 -8.60
CA GLY A 166 7.53 16.12 -9.05
C GLY A 166 7.24 15.93 -10.53
N ILE A 167 8.26 15.54 -11.29
CA ILE A 167 8.16 15.17 -12.72
C ILE A 167 8.62 13.72 -12.86
N LEU A 168 7.80 12.90 -13.51
CA LEU A 168 8.11 11.52 -13.82
C LEU A 168 8.71 11.40 -15.23
N ALA A 169 9.99 11.07 -15.31
CA ALA A 169 10.62 10.65 -16.55
C ALA A 169 10.67 9.12 -16.63
N MET A 170 10.59 8.55 -17.83
CA MET A 170 10.54 7.09 -18.02
C MET A 170 11.46 6.64 -19.15
N SER A 171 12.07 5.46 -18.97
CA SER A 171 12.72 4.71 -20.05
C SER A 171 12.24 3.25 -20.05
N PRO A 172 11.83 2.68 -21.20
CA PRO A 172 11.49 3.39 -22.43
C PRO A 172 10.45 4.49 -22.17
N ALA A 173 10.31 5.45 -23.11
CA ALA A 173 9.44 6.62 -22.94
C ALA A 173 7.99 6.24 -22.58
N GLN A 174 7.57 5.03 -22.97
CA GLN A 174 6.35 4.41 -22.51
C GLN A 174 6.64 2.97 -22.07
N PRO A 175 6.36 2.58 -20.81
CA PRO A 175 6.58 1.21 -20.35
C PRO A 175 5.73 0.19 -21.12
N VAL A 176 6.30 -1.00 -21.30
CA VAL A 176 5.64 -2.14 -21.97
C VAL A 176 5.50 -3.28 -20.98
N ALA A 177 4.30 -3.87 -20.91
CA ALA A 177 4.06 -5.03 -20.07
C ALA A 177 5.01 -6.16 -20.43
N GLY A 178 5.61 -6.78 -19.42
CA GLY A 178 6.60 -7.83 -19.59
C GLY A 178 8.02 -7.33 -19.77
N TYR A 179 8.31 -6.02 -19.76
CA TYR A 179 9.67 -5.48 -19.87
C TYR A 179 10.01 -4.58 -18.68
N ASP A 180 11.29 -4.47 -18.38
CA ASP A 180 11.77 -3.53 -17.36
C ASP A 180 11.60 -2.10 -17.84
N ALA A 181 11.13 -1.24 -16.95
CA ALA A 181 11.11 0.20 -17.12
C ALA A 181 11.87 0.87 -15.99
N GLU A 182 12.58 1.94 -16.32
CA GLU A 182 13.09 2.90 -15.37
C GLU A 182 12.09 4.04 -15.23
N LEU A 183 11.73 4.36 -14.00
CA LEU A 183 10.87 5.46 -13.60
C LEU A 183 11.73 6.40 -12.76
N VAL A 184 11.93 7.65 -13.18
CA VAL A 184 12.77 8.62 -12.49
C VAL A 184 11.91 9.75 -11.96
N LEU A 185 11.81 9.83 -10.63
CA LEU A 185 11.24 10.98 -9.97
C LEU A 185 12.25 12.13 -10.01
N LYS A 186 11.87 13.27 -10.59
CA LYS A 186 12.61 14.52 -10.52
C LYS A 186 11.87 15.50 -9.63
N VAL A 187 12.51 16.01 -8.57
CA VAL A 187 11.87 16.91 -7.61
C VAL A 187 12.51 18.30 -7.65
N THR A 188 11.66 19.33 -7.72
CA THR A 188 12.04 20.73 -7.54
C THR A 188 11.23 21.36 -6.42
N ARG A 189 11.80 22.35 -5.73
CA ARG A 189 11.16 23.25 -4.75
C ARG A 189 11.24 24.66 -5.31
N ASP A 190 10.11 25.29 -5.61
CA ASP A 190 10.06 26.64 -6.19
C ASP A 190 11.00 26.81 -7.42
N ALA A 191 10.90 25.86 -8.36
CA ALA A 191 11.73 25.72 -9.56
C ALA A 191 13.24 25.42 -9.32
N THR A 192 13.67 25.31 -8.07
CA THR A 192 15.05 24.92 -7.70
C THR A 192 15.15 23.41 -7.51
N ALA A 193 16.17 22.77 -8.06
CA ALA A 193 16.41 21.34 -7.87
C ALA A 193 16.57 20.99 -6.38
N VAL A 194 15.78 20.02 -5.90
CA VAL A 194 15.94 19.46 -4.56
C VAL A 194 17.27 18.71 -4.47
N ARG A 195 18.03 18.96 -3.40
CA ARG A 195 19.33 18.31 -3.10
C ARG A 195 19.43 17.83 -1.64
N ASP A 196 18.33 17.93 -0.92
CA ASP A 196 18.18 17.67 0.52
C ASP A 196 17.13 16.58 0.78
N LEU A 197 17.03 15.57 -0.10
CA LEU A 197 16.22 14.39 0.19
C LEU A 197 16.79 13.66 1.42
N ALA A 198 15.93 13.44 2.41
CA ALA A 198 16.21 12.54 3.51
C ALA A 198 15.69 11.13 3.17
N LEU A 199 16.27 10.13 3.84
CA LEU A 199 15.68 8.78 3.82
C LEU A 199 14.34 8.81 4.56
N LEU A 200 13.34 8.24 3.93
CA LEU A 200 12.05 7.94 4.53
C LEU A 200 11.96 6.42 4.62
N LEU A 201 11.87 5.87 5.82
CA LEU A 201 11.77 4.41 6.03
C LEU A 201 12.92 3.67 5.31
N GLY A 202 14.15 4.15 5.49
CA GLY A 202 15.35 3.58 4.89
C GLY A 202 15.51 3.69 3.37
N ALA A 203 14.66 4.43 2.64
CA ALA A 203 14.79 4.64 1.19
C ALA A 203 14.60 6.10 0.77
N GLU A 204 15.13 6.49 -0.38
CA GLU A 204 14.94 7.84 -0.94
C GLU A 204 13.52 8.06 -1.47
N VAL A 205 12.91 6.99 -1.98
CA VAL A 205 11.53 6.99 -2.46
C VAL A 205 10.89 5.63 -2.19
N HIS A 206 9.65 5.67 -1.70
CA HIS A 206 8.72 4.54 -1.62
C HIS A 206 7.71 4.67 -2.75
N VAL A 207 7.47 3.60 -3.49
CA VAL A 207 6.62 3.63 -4.68
C VAL A 207 5.53 2.59 -4.60
N ALA A 208 4.28 3.04 -4.54
CA ALA A 208 3.10 2.20 -4.65
C ALA A 208 2.46 2.37 -6.03
N LEU A 209 2.26 1.27 -6.74
CA LEU A 209 1.69 1.24 -8.08
C LEU A 209 0.40 0.44 -8.09
N TRP A 210 -0.64 0.92 -8.74
CA TRP A 210 -1.84 0.14 -9.03
C TRP A 210 -2.20 0.23 -10.50
N ARG A 211 -2.62 -0.90 -11.08
CA ARG A 211 -3.42 -0.83 -12.31
C ARG A 211 -4.77 -0.19 -11.97
N GLU A 212 -5.30 0.64 -12.85
CA GLU A 212 -6.51 1.43 -12.64
C GLU A 212 -7.70 0.58 -12.16
N ASP A 213 -7.94 -0.59 -12.76
CA ASP A 213 -9.01 -1.50 -12.33
C ASP A 213 -8.72 -2.22 -11.00
N GLY A 214 -7.52 -2.05 -10.45
CA GLY A 214 -7.03 -2.66 -9.22
C GLY A 214 -6.68 -4.13 -9.33
N GLY A 215 -6.51 -4.66 -10.54
CA GLY A 215 -6.07 -6.03 -10.79
C GLY A 215 -4.58 -6.26 -10.54
N GLN A 216 -3.78 -5.21 -10.40
CA GLN A 216 -2.37 -5.27 -10.04
C GLN A 216 -2.03 -4.25 -8.96
N PHE A 217 -1.11 -4.64 -8.09
CA PHE A 217 -0.44 -3.79 -7.13
C PHE A 217 1.07 -4.07 -7.17
N GLY A 218 1.87 -3.02 -7.05
CA GLY A 218 3.32 -3.10 -6.89
C GLY A 218 3.79 -2.20 -5.76
N HIS A 219 4.81 -2.66 -5.04
CA HIS A 219 5.57 -1.84 -4.10
C HIS A 219 7.05 -1.97 -4.42
N THR A 220 7.75 -0.87 -4.57
CA THR A 220 9.18 -0.82 -4.87
C THR A 220 9.80 0.47 -4.34
N HIS A 221 11.12 0.57 -4.45
CA HIS A 221 11.92 1.66 -3.89
C HIS A 221 12.92 2.18 -4.93
N SER A 222 13.75 3.13 -4.52
CA SER A 222 14.89 3.60 -5.32
C SER A 222 15.75 2.44 -5.81
N PHE A 223 16.18 2.51 -7.06
CA PHE A 223 17.08 1.54 -7.68
C PHE A 223 18.53 2.03 -7.53
N THR A 224 19.25 1.50 -6.55
CA THR A 224 20.58 1.99 -6.18
C THR A 224 21.72 1.38 -7.03
N PRO A 225 22.92 1.97 -7.04
CA PRO A 225 24.09 1.35 -7.66
C PRO A 225 24.38 -0.06 -7.13
N GLU A 226 24.19 -0.30 -5.83
CA GLU A 226 24.34 -1.63 -5.25
C GLU A 226 23.33 -2.64 -5.80
N MET A 227 22.08 -2.21 -6.01
CA MET A 227 21.06 -3.04 -6.66
C MET A 227 21.45 -3.35 -8.10
N ALA A 228 21.96 -2.37 -8.84
CA ALA A 228 22.42 -2.55 -10.21
C ALA A 228 23.63 -3.49 -10.29
N MET A 229 24.61 -3.33 -9.40
CA MET A 229 25.77 -4.22 -9.29
C MET A 229 25.32 -5.63 -8.97
N MET A 230 24.42 -5.77 -7.99
CA MET A 230 23.82 -7.05 -7.64
C MET A 230 23.23 -7.67 -8.92
N MET A 231 22.21 -7.06 -9.54
CA MET A 231 21.51 -7.63 -10.71
C MET A 231 22.41 -8.05 -11.90
N ARG A 232 23.61 -7.45 -12.05
CA ARG A 232 24.58 -7.84 -13.10
C ARG A 232 25.24 -9.20 -12.85
N HIS A 233 25.33 -9.65 -11.60
CA HIS A 233 26.00 -10.90 -11.24
C HIS A 233 25.11 -12.15 -11.41
N GLY A 234 23.85 -12.00 -11.85
CA GLY A 234 23.01 -13.08 -12.38
C GLY A 234 22.50 -14.12 -11.36
N GLN A 235 22.90 -14.04 -10.08
CA GLN A 235 22.42 -14.91 -9.01
C GLN A 235 21.86 -14.08 -7.85
N HIS A 236 20.56 -13.80 -7.89
CA HIS A 236 19.86 -13.09 -6.82
C HIS A 236 18.65 -13.90 -6.40
N SER A 237 18.68 -14.39 -5.16
CA SER A 237 17.49 -14.95 -4.53
C SER A 237 16.65 -13.82 -3.92
N ALA A 238 15.35 -14.07 -3.72
CA ALA A 238 14.50 -13.16 -2.95
C ALA A 238 15.09 -12.86 -1.55
N ALA A 239 15.74 -13.85 -0.95
CA ALA A 239 16.43 -13.70 0.34
C ALA A 239 17.61 -12.70 0.25
N MET A 240 18.40 -12.73 -0.82
CA MET A 240 19.50 -11.76 -1.02
C MET A 240 18.97 -10.33 -1.17
N MET A 241 17.87 -10.14 -1.91
CA MET A 241 17.24 -8.82 -2.04
C MET A 241 16.71 -8.32 -0.69
N LEU A 242 16.07 -9.18 0.08
CA LEU A 242 15.57 -8.84 1.42
C LEU A 242 16.69 -8.51 2.39
N GLN A 243 17.79 -9.25 2.36
CA GLN A 243 18.96 -8.98 3.19
C GLN A 243 19.53 -7.58 2.89
N MET A 244 19.61 -7.19 1.62
CA MET A 244 20.06 -5.86 1.23
C MET A 244 19.09 -4.76 1.69
N MET A 245 17.78 -4.95 1.52
CA MET A 245 16.76 -3.99 1.98
C MET A 245 16.64 -3.92 3.51
N SER A 246 17.17 -4.93 4.23
CA SER A 246 17.24 -4.97 5.69
C SER A 246 18.57 -4.45 6.24
N ALA A 247 19.55 -4.15 5.37
CA ALA A 247 20.84 -3.61 5.77
C ALA A 247 20.71 -2.14 6.20
N PRO A 248 21.69 -1.58 6.95
CA PRO A 248 21.68 -0.16 7.31
C PRO A 248 21.53 0.73 6.07
N ALA A 249 20.49 1.55 6.08
CA ALA A 249 20.14 2.39 4.94
C ALA A 249 21.23 3.45 4.67
N LYS A 250 21.45 3.74 3.39
CA LYS A 250 22.42 4.75 2.92
C LYS A 250 21.73 5.64 1.91
N LEU A 251 21.80 6.95 2.13
CA LEU A 251 21.35 7.94 1.16
C LEU A 251 22.33 7.94 -0.03
N ARG A 252 21.86 7.46 -1.18
CA ARG A 252 22.56 7.47 -2.48
C ARG A 252 22.10 8.61 -3.37
N TYR A 253 20.81 8.94 -3.32
CA TYR A 253 20.23 9.98 -4.15
C TYR A 253 19.73 11.16 -3.30
N PRO A 254 20.57 12.18 -3.01
CA PRO A 254 20.12 13.37 -2.29
C PRO A 254 19.17 14.26 -3.12
N GLY A 255 18.99 13.95 -4.40
CA GLY A 255 18.15 14.67 -5.36
C GLY A 255 18.96 15.36 -6.48
N PRO A 256 18.28 15.89 -7.51
CA PRO A 256 16.82 15.97 -7.62
C PRO A 256 16.21 14.71 -8.22
N GLN A 257 17.03 13.77 -8.69
CA GLN A 257 16.58 12.59 -9.43
C GLN A 257 16.70 11.34 -8.56
N VAL A 258 15.64 10.54 -8.50
CA VAL A 258 15.63 9.24 -7.83
C VAL A 258 15.13 8.20 -8.82
N PRO A 259 16.01 7.32 -9.35
CA PRO A 259 15.62 6.28 -10.27
C PRO A 259 14.95 5.12 -9.53
N VAL A 260 13.99 4.48 -10.17
CA VAL A 260 13.26 3.30 -9.73
C VAL A 260 13.18 2.35 -10.91
N ARG A 261 13.35 1.04 -10.69
CA ARG A 261 13.18 0.02 -11.72
C ARG A 261 11.97 -0.84 -11.43
N TYR A 262 11.11 -1.04 -12.42
CA TYR A 262 9.89 -1.82 -12.26
C TYR A 262 9.53 -2.56 -13.55
N ARG A 263 8.98 -3.76 -13.41
CA ARG A 263 8.48 -4.56 -14.54
C ARG A 263 6.97 -4.75 -14.40
N PHE A 264 6.22 -4.10 -15.28
CA PHE A 264 4.76 -4.21 -15.30
C PHE A 264 4.35 -5.56 -15.86
N SER A 265 3.42 -6.26 -15.21
CA SER A 265 2.98 -7.60 -15.62
C SER A 265 1.89 -7.57 -16.70
N THR A 266 1.01 -6.57 -16.66
CA THR A 266 -0.13 -6.44 -17.58
C THR A 266 -0.23 -5.02 -18.13
N PRO A 267 -0.71 -4.82 -19.38
CA PRO A 267 -0.96 -3.50 -19.93
C PRO A 267 -2.14 -2.79 -19.25
N GLY A 268 -2.26 -1.49 -19.51
CA GLY A 268 -3.35 -0.63 -19.06
C GLY A 268 -2.86 0.63 -18.35
N THR A 269 -3.81 1.44 -17.86
CA THR A 269 -3.52 2.64 -17.08
C THR A 269 -3.02 2.26 -15.69
N TYR A 270 -1.89 2.83 -15.26
CA TYR A 270 -1.36 2.70 -13.91
C TYR A 270 -1.35 4.04 -13.19
N HIS A 271 -1.69 4.00 -11.90
CA HIS A 271 -1.44 5.08 -10.96
C HIS A 271 -0.21 4.75 -10.12
N VAL A 272 0.67 5.72 -9.99
CA VAL A 272 1.94 5.57 -9.26
C VAL A 272 2.05 6.69 -8.24
N PHE A 273 2.15 6.30 -6.97
CA PHE A 273 2.40 7.20 -5.85
C PHE A 273 3.85 7.05 -5.43
N MET A 274 4.62 8.13 -5.57
CA MET A 274 6.02 8.19 -5.17
C MET A 274 6.15 9.08 -3.95
N GLN A 275 6.53 8.48 -2.82
CA GLN A 275 6.68 9.15 -1.54
C GLN A 275 8.16 9.33 -1.20
N CYS A 276 8.60 10.57 -1.00
CA CYS A 276 9.98 10.91 -0.61
C CYS A 276 9.99 12.01 0.46
N ALA A 277 11.15 12.35 1.03
CA ALA A 277 11.23 13.33 2.13
C ALA A 277 12.21 14.51 1.87
N PRO A 278 11.91 15.44 0.94
CA PRO A 278 12.71 16.65 0.75
C PRO A 278 12.67 17.54 2.00
N GLY A 279 13.84 17.90 2.53
CA GLY A 279 13.94 18.64 3.79
C GLY A 279 13.44 17.84 5.01
N GLY A 280 13.36 16.51 4.92
CA GLY A 280 12.95 15.61 5.99
C GLY A 280 11.44 15.42 6.17
N GLY A 281 10.60 16.19 5.47
CA GLY A 281 9.15 16.07 5.53
C GLY A 281 8.59 15.21 4.39
N PRO A 282 7.68 14.25 4.65
CA PRO A 282 7.14 13.39 3.59
C PRO A 282 6.35 14.19 2.57
N ARG A 283 6.53 13.85 1.29
CA ARG A 283 5.80 14.38 0.13
C ARG A 283 5.37 13.23 -0.75
N VAL A 284 4.18 13.33 -1.34
CA VAL A 284 3.63 12.30 -2.23
C VAL A 284 3.33 12.90 -3.60
N PHE A 285 3.92 12.31 -4.63
CA PHE A 285 3.67 12.68 -6.02
C PHE A 285 2.86 11.57 -6.70
N HIS A 286 1.72 11.93 -7.28
CA HIS A 286 0.81 10.98 -7.91
C HIS A 286 0.79 11.15 -9.43
N PHE A 287 1.28 10.15 -10.13
CA PHE A 287 1.33 10.07 -11.58
C PHE A 287 0.31 9.07 -12.12
N ALA A 288 -0.08 9.25 -13.38
CA ALA A 288 -0.90 8.29 -14.11
C ALA A 288 -0.42 8.19 -15.56
N PHE A 289 -0.14 6.98 -16.04
CA PHE A 289 0.32 6.75 -17.41
C PHE A 289 -0.12 5.39 -17.93
N GLU A 290 -0.05 5.22 -19.25
CA GLU A 290 -0.38 3.97 -19.92
C GLU A 290 0.82 3.05 -20.03
N VAL A 291 0.63 1.78 -19.68
CA VAL A 291 1.55 0.68 -19.96
C VAL A 291 1.05 -0.08 -21.19
N LEU A 292 1.89 -0.18 -22.21
CA LEU A 292 1.54 -0.81 -23.47
C LEU A 292 1.51 -2.34 -23.38
N ALA A 293 0.75 -2.96 -24.29
CA ALA A 293 0.85 -4.38 -24.54
C ALA A 293 2.13 -4.70 -25.32
N ASP A 294 2.68 -5.89 -25.13
CA ASP A 294 3.79 -6.40 -25.94
C ASP A 294 3.29 -6.75 -27.35
N VAL A 295 3.52 -5.85 -28.30
CA VAL A 295 3.18 -6.03 -29.72
C VAL A 295 4.41 -5.74 -30.58
N PRO A 296 4.53 -6.36 -31.77
CA PRO A 296 5.69 -6.16 -32.64
C PRO A 296 5.95 -4.68 -32.96
N GLY A 297 7.21 -4.25 -32.84
CA GLY A 297 7.66 -2.90 -33.21
C GLY A 297 7.64 -1.86 -32.09
N VAL A 298 7.18 -2.21 -30.88
CA VAL A 298 7.32 -1.32 -29.71
C VAL A 298 8.75 -1.38 -29.19
N ASP A 299 9.35 -0.21 -28.94
CA ASP A 299 10.67 -0.13 -28.32
C ASP A 299 10.60 -0.48 -26.83
N THR A 300 11.28 -1.57 -26.47
CA THR A 300 11.40 -2.07 -25.11
C THR A 300 12.80 -1.83 -24.53
N THR A 301 13.63 -1.08 -25.24
CA THR A 301 15.02 -0.84 -24.87
C THR A 301 15.11 0.07 -23.65
N LEU A 302 15.82 -0.40 -22.62
CA LEU A 302 16.05 0.36 -21.41
C LEU A 302 17.33 1.20 -21.55
N HIS A 303 17.17 2.52 -21.63
CA HIS A 303 18.25 3.50 -21.59
C HIS A 303 18.19 4.26 -20.26
N SER A 304 19.08 3.92 -19.33
CA SER A 304 19.07 4.57 -18.02
C SER A 304 19.26 6.08 -18.16
N ILE A 305 18.31 6.83 -17.60
CA ILE A 305 18.23 8.28 -17.55
C ILE A 305 19.20 8.81 -16.47
N VAL A 306 19.39 8.04 -15.40
CA VAL A 306 20.31 8.36 -14.29
C VAL A 306 21.51 7.42 -14.37
N PRO A 307 22.64 7.84 -14.97
CA PRO A 307 23.83 6.98 -15.01
C PRO A 307 24.29 6.67 -13.58
N PHE A 308 24.62 5.40 -13.33
CA PHE A 308 25.34 5.03 -12.11
C PHE A 308 26.76 5.56 -12.22
N GLU A 309 27.15 6.44 -11.29
CA GLU A 309 28.55 6.84 -11.10
C GLU A 309 29.39 5.70 -10.50
#